data_AF-A0A2D6HI15-F1
#
_entry.id   AF-A0A2D6HI15-F1
#
_cell.length_a   1.000
_cell.length_b   1.000
_cell.length_c   1.000
_cell.angle_alpha   90.00
_cell.angle_beta   90.00
_cell.angle_gamma   90.00
#
_symmetry.space_group_name_H-M   'P 1'
#
loop_
_entity.id
_entity.type
_entity.pdbx_description
1 polymer ?
#
loop_
_entity_poly.entity_id
_entity_poly.type
_entity_poly.pdbx_seq_one_letter_code
_entity_poly.pdbx_strand_id
1 'polypeptide(L)'
;MAILVARVWQGILSFSAAEDINKIKTRLLSSDALVRRVCLLDNVKSLKFSWAELEAMITASEIGGHRMYAGEATRPNTLTWFITLNGASLSTDMAQRAVVIKVKKPTRSATWLEDTQEFVDEHREKIIADIIGTLRRPAEPLEKFSRWASWEREILGRLPEPNDAQAVIAERQDAVDVETDEVATIEEYFAERLKWLGYEPATDKVFIPSNIATAWYCSATNERKNTVAVGRIMSQLCTEGRCARLSKTGRSYGRGFVWAATVDAGMAGTWTDIRERITQKSQTASGGGDIPL
;
A
#
# COMPACT_ATOMS: atom_id res chain seq x y z
N MET A 1 -21.85 2.88 3.39
CA MET A 1 -21.71 1.43 3.72
C MET A 1 -21.11 1.20 5.11
N ALA A 2 -19.85 1.59 5.37
CA ALA A 2 -19.20 1.36 6.67
C ALA A 2 -19.98 1.92 7.88
N ILE A 3 -20.61 3.09 7.71
CA ILE A 3 -21.50 3.70 8.72
C ILE A 3 -22.70 2.80 9.06
N LEU A 4 -23.28 2.12 8.07
CA LEU A 4 -24.41 1.20 8.28
C LEU A 4 -23.95 -0.07 9.00
N VAL A 5 -22.79 -0.61 8.65
CA VAL A 5 -22.18 -1.75 9.37
C VAL A 5 -21.91 -1.39 10.83
N ALA A 6 -21.36 -0.20 11.06
CA ALA A 6 -21.11 0.30 12.40
C ALA A 6 -22.38 0.49 13.22
N ARG A 7 -23.52 0.83 12.58
CA ARG A 7 -24.83 0.93 13.25
C ARG A 7 -25.28 -0.43 13.79
N VAL A 8 -24.96 -1.53 13.09
CA VAL A 8 -25.15 -2.89 13.64
C VAL A 8 -24.25 -3.11 14.87
N TRP A 9 -23.02 -2.58 14.89
CA TRP A 9 -21.98 -2.87 15.89
C TRP A 9 -21.64 -1.71 16.87
N GLN A 10 -22.67 -0.98 17.34
CA GLN A 10 -22.55 0.04 18.41
C GLN A 10 -21.63 1.23 18.08
N GLY A 11 -21.49 1.57 16.80
CA GLY A 11 -20.90 2.83 16.35
C GLY A 11 -19.53 2.70 15.69
N ILE A 12 -19.04 3.84 15.22
CA ILE A 12 -17.87 3.95 14.36
C ILE A 12 -16.81 4.84 14.98
N LEU A 13 -15.54 4.53 14.73
CA LEU A 13 -14.41 5.42 14.99
C LEU A 13 -13.95 5.97 13.65
N SER A 14 -14.26 7.24 13.39
CA SER A 14 -13.90 7.91 12.13
C SER A 14 -12.58 8.66 12.28
N PHE A 15 -11.70 8.48 11.31
CA PHE A 15 -10.37 9.07 11.23
C PHE A 15 -10.15 9.71 9.86
N SER A 16 -9.26 10.70 9.83
CA SER A 16 -8.75 11.26 8.58
C SER A 16 -7.43 10.59 8.20
N ALA A 17 -7.19 10.40 6.91
CA ALA A 17 -5.90 9.88 6.43
C ALA A 17 -4.70 10.80 6.71
N ALA A 18 -4.95 12.08 7.04
CA ALA A 18 -3.91 13.04 7.41
C ALA A 18 -3.66 13.11 8.94
N GLU A 19 -4.38 12.31 9.74
CA GLU A 19 -4.24 12.33 11.19
C GLU A 19 -2.95 11.63 11.63
N ASP A 20 -2.28 12.16 12.66
CA ASP A 20 -1.09 11.55 13.23
C ASP A 20 -1.44 10.20 13.89
N ILE A 21 -0.62 9.17 13.67
CA ILE A 21 -0.91 7.82 14.16
C ILE A 21 -0.96 7.74 15.68
N ASN A 22 -0.21 8.57 16.41
CA ASN A 22 -0.26 8.58 17.87
C ASN A 22 -1.58 9.17 18.36
N LYS A 23 -2.11 10.19 17.68
CA LYS A 23 -3.45 10.71 17.97
C LYS A 23 -4.52 9.65 17.73
N ILE A 24 -4.41 8.88 16.65
CA ILE A 24 -5.30 7.75 16.38
C ILE A 24 -5.22 6.73 17.53
N LYS A 25 -4.02 6.28 17.91
CA LYS A 25 -3.83 5.34 19.02
C LYS A 25 -4.42 5.85 20.33
N THR A 26 -4.17 7.11 20.69
CA THR A 26 -4.76 7.72 21.89
C THR A 26 -6.29 7.71 21.85
N ARG A 27 -6.90 7.99 20.68
CA ARG A 27 -8.36 7.92 20.51
C ARG A 27 -8.87 6.49 20.60
N LEU A 28 -8.18 5.50 20.01
CA LEU A 28 -8.53 4.08 20.07
C LEU A 28 -8.52 3.51 21.50
N LEU A 29 -7.76 4.14 22.41
CA LEU A 29 -7.61 3.78 23.83
C LEU A 29 -8.53 4.57 24.76
N SER A 30 -9.33 5.50 24.23
CA SER A 30 -10.34 6.20 25.02
C SER A 30 -11.42 5.23 25.50
N SER A 31 -12.02 5.52 26.67
CA SER A 31 -13.01 4.64 27.30
C SER A 31 -14.19 4.28 26.38
N ASP A 32 -14.64 5.24 25.56
CA ASP A 32 -15.70 5.07 24.57
C ASP A 32 -15.25 4.26 23.34
N ALA A 33 -13.99 4.37 22.93
CA ALA A 33 -13.46 3.61 21.79
C ALA A 33 -13.19 2.13 22.11
N LEU A 34 -12.99 1.78 23.38
CA LEU A 34 -12.68 0.40 23.80
C LEU A 34 -13.79 -0.60 23.45
N VAL A 35 -15.05 -0.16 23.44
CA VAL A 35 -16.20 -1.02 23.11
C VAL A 35 -16.47 -1.09 21.60
N ARG A 36 -15.90 -0.18 20.80
CA ARG A 36 -16.14 -0.11 19.35
C ARG A 36 -15.19 -1.02 18.59
N ARG A 37 -15.72 -1.58 17.50
CA ARG A 37 -15.01 -2.54 16.62
C ARG A 37 -14.83 -2.07 15.18
N VAL A 38 -15.49 -0.97 14.79
CA VAL A 38 -15.45 -0.47 13.42
C VAL A 38 -14.66 0.82 13.35
N CYS A 39 -13.59 0.83 12.56
CA CYS A 39 -12.80 2.00 12.24
C CYS A 39 -13.03 2.39 10.78
N LEU A 40 -13.14 3.70 10.52
CA LEU A 40 -13.34 4.24 9.17
C LEU A 40 -12.29 5.30 8.87
N LEU A 41 -11.56 5.09 7.79
CA LEU A 41 -10.80 6.11 7.08
C LEU A 41 -11.61 6.52 5.86
N ASP A 42 -12.26 7.67 5.95
CA ASP A 42 -13.19 8.12 4.91
C ASP A 42 -12.51 9.01 3.87
N ASN A 43 -12.92 8.83 2.61
CA ASN A 43 -12.58 9.65 1.46
C ASN A 43 -11.08 9.90 1.33
N VAL A 44 -10.31 8.83 1.35
CA VAL A 44 -8.86 8.90 1.15
C VAL A 44 -8.60 9.33 -0.29
N LYS A 45 -8.21 10.60 -0.45
CA LYS A 45 -7.84 11.22 -1.73
C LYS A 45 -6.32 11.14 -1.86
N SER A 46 -5.80 9.97 -2.23
CA SER A 46 -4.39 9.81 -2.58
C SER A 46 -4.27 9.03 -3.88
N LEU A 47 -3.31 9.42 -4.71
CA LEU A 47 -2.89 8.65 -5.88
C LEU A 47 -2.19 7.35 -5.48
N LYS A 48 -1.62 7.29 -4.27
CA LYS A 48 -1.05 6.10 -3.64
C LYS A 48 -1.26 6.18 -2.14
N PHE A 49 -2.04 5.27 -1.57
CA PHE A 49 -2.24 5.16 -0.14
C PHE A 49 -1.26 4.13 0.44
N SER A 50 -0.20 4.64 1.08
CA SER A 50 0.78 3.86 1.81
C SER A 50 0.99 4.50 3.18
N TRP A 51 0.79 3.71 4.24
CA TRP A 51 0.90 4.20 5.61
C TRP A 51 1.41 3.08 6.52
N ALA A 52 2.74 2.96 6.61
CA ALA A 52 3.42 1.87 7.28
C ALA A 52 2.97 1.66 8.74
N GLU A 53 2.76 2.74 9.50
CA GLU A 53 2.33 2.62 10.90
C GLU A 53 0.88 2.12 11.04
N LEU A 54 0.00 2.52 10.13
CA LEU A 54 -1.36 1.98 10.06
C LEU A 54 -1.35 0.51 9.63
N GLU A 55 -0.56 0.17 8.61
CA GLU A 55 -0.37 -1.20 8.13
C GLU A 55 0.06 -2.10 9.29
N ALA A 56 1.11 -1.71 10.03
CA ALA A 56 1.60 -2.42 11.20
C ALA A 56 0.51 -2.57 12.29
N MET A 57 -0.25 -1.51 12.54
CA MET A 57 -1.33 -1.52 13.53
C MET A 57 -2.48 -2.45 13.14
N ILE A 58 -2.85 -2.53 11.86
CA ILE A 58 -3.91 -3.44 11.37
C ILE A 58 -3.57 -4.89 11.70
N THR A 59 -2.29 -5.28 11.62
CA THR A 59 -1.83 -6.66 11.88
C THR A 59 -1.43 -6.96 13.31
N ALA A 60 -1.27 -5.93 14.16
CA ALA A 60 -0.85 -6.15 15.53
C ALA A 60 -1.92 -6.93 16.30
N SER A 61 -1.52 -7.85 17.18
CA SER A 61 -2.46 -8.55 18.08
C SER A 61 -3.05 -7.61 19.12
N GLU A 62 -2.31 -6.56 19.48
CA GLU A 62 -2.67 -5.56 20.47
C GLU A 62 -2.27 -4.16 20.00
N ILE A 63 -3.04 -3.16 20.43
CA ILE A 63 -2.77 -1.75 20.17
C ILE A 63 -2.41 -1.11 21.50
N GLY A 64 -1.15 -0.73 21.64
CA GLY A 64 -0.62 -0.01 22.81
C GLY A 64 -0.37 1.47 22.53
N GLY A 65 -0.40 2.28 23.58
CA GLY A 65 -0.01 3.69 23.55
C GLY A 65 -0.54 4.48 24.74
N HIS A 66 -0.40 5.80 24.65
CA HIS A 66 -0.82 6.70 25.73
C HIS A 66 -2.32 6.97 25.70
N ARG A 67 -2.99 6.70 26.83
CA ARG A 67 -4.36 7.11 27.13
C ARG A 67 -4.35 8.42 27.93
N MET A 68 -5.06 9.42 27.41
CA MET A 68 -5.16 10.74 28.04
C MET A 68 -5.57 10.63 29.51
N TYR A 69 -4.83 11.32 30.38
CA TYR A 69 -5.05 11.38 31.83
C TYR A 69 -4.97 10.04 32.58
N ALA A 70 -4.44 9.00 31.95
CA ALA A 70 -4.38 7.66 32.54
C ALA A 70 -3.05 6.92 32.30
N GLY A 71 -2.12 7.48 31.51
CA GLY A 71 -0.83 6.86 31.25
C GLY A 71 -0.88 5.86 30.10
N GLU A 72 -0.03 4.83 30.17
CA GLU A 72 0.00 3.76 29.15
C GLU A 72 -1.23 2.87 29.24
N ALA A 73 -1.74 2.47 28.07
CA ALA A 73 -2.84 1.53 27.96
C ALA A 73 -2.67 0.65 26.72
N THR A 74 -3.29 -0.52 26.78
CA THR A 74 -3.29 -1.50 25.68
C THR A 74 -4.71 -2.03 25.48
N ARG A 75 -5.08 -2.31 24.24
CA ARG A 75 -6.31 -3.04 23.90
C ARG A 75 -6.01 -4.22 22.97
N PRO A 76 -6.76 -5.33 23.07
CA PRO A 76 -6.77 -6.34 22.02
C PRO A 76 -7.20 -5.72 20.68
N ASN A 77 -6.51 -6.09 19.60
CA ASN A 77 -6.88 -5.64 18.27
C ASN A 77 -7.99 -6.52 17.70
N THR A 78 -9.22 -6.06 17.90
CA THR A 78 -10.44 -6.67 17.37
C THR A 78 -11.15 -5.72 16.40
N LEU A 79 -10.40 -4.76 15.85
CA LEU A 79 -10.90 -3.70 14.99
C LEU A 79 -10.97 -4.18 13.53
N THR A 80 -12.07 -3.84 12.86
CA THR A 80 -12.19 -3.93 11.40
C THR A 80 -12.07 -2.53 10.82
N TRP A 81 -11.08 -2.35 9.94
CA TRP A 81 -10.83 -1.09 9.25
C TRP A 81 -11.56 -1.06 7.91
N PHE A 82 -12.38 -0.03 7.72
CA PHE A 82 -12.98 0.33 6.45
C PHE A 82 -12.25 1.54 5.89
N ILE A 83 -11.81 1.44 4.64
CA ILE A 83 -11.13 2.52 3.94
C ILE A 83 -11.92 2.80 2.67
N THR A 84 -12.36 4.04 2.47
CA THR A 84 -13.10 4.43 1.26
C THR A 84 -12.19 5.25 0.35
N LEU A 85 -12.07 4.80 -0.91
CA LEU A 85 -11.16 5.35 -1.92
C LEU A 85 -11.92 5.52 -3.24
N ASN A 86 -11.65 6.61 -3.97
CA ASN A 86 -12.12 6.80 -5.34
C ASN A 86 -11.00 6.42 -6.31
N GLY A 87 -11.04 5.21 -6.88
CA GLY A 87 -9.88 4.64 -7.57
C GLY A 87 -8.84 4.21 -6.55
N ALA A 88 -8.83 2.94 -6.19
CA ALA A 88 -7.95 2.44 -5.14
C ALA A 88 -6.55 2.16 -5.70
N SER A 89 -5.56 2.79 -5.08
CA SER A 89 -4.14 2.59 -5.34
C SER A 89 -3.45 2.45 -3.99
N LEU A 90 -3.02 1.24 -3.67
CA LEU A 90 -2.51 0.80 -2.38
C LEU A 90 -1.05 0.34 -2.51
N SER A 91 -0.28 0.39 -1.42
CA SER A 91 0.98 -0.35 -1.31
C SER A 91 0.72 -1.86 -1.45
N THR A 92 1.74 -2.64 -1.86
CA THR A 92 1.62 -4.10 -1.94
C THR A 92 1.18 -4.70 -0.62
N ASP A 93 1.75 -4.24 0.49
CA ASP A 93 1.40 -4.76 1.81
C ASP A 93 -0.04 -4.42 2.22
N MET A 94 -0.52 -3.21 1.91
CA MET A 94 -1.93 -2.85 2.17
C MET A 94 -2.89 -3.59 1.24
N ALA A 95 -2.54 -3.74 -0.05
CA ALA A 95 -3.34 -4.47 -1.03
C ALA A 95 -3.56 -5.92 -0.58
N GLN A 96 -2.50 -6.63 -0.20
CA GLN A 96 -2.56 -8.01 0.30
C GLN A 96 -3.28 -8.15 1.65
N ARG A 97 -3.48 -7.05 2.39
CA ARG A 97 -4.25 -6.99 3.65
C ARG A 97 -5.73 -6.68 3.45
N ALA A 98 -6.11 -6.17 2.28
CA ALA A 98 -7.43 -5.62 2.03
C ALA A 98 -8.34 -6.61 1.31
N VAL A 99 -9.61 -6.65 1.71
CA VAL A 99 -10.69 -7.22 0.90
C VAL A 99 -11.34 -6.08 0.12
N VAL A 100 -11.09 -6.02 -1.18
CA VAL A 100 -11.54 -4.91 -2.03
C VAL A 100 -12.99 -5.13 -2.46
N ILE A 101 -13.89 -4.27 -1.99
CA ILE A 101 -15.31 -4.29 -2.33
C ILE A 101 -15.61 -3.17 -3.33
N LYS A 102 -15.90 -3.54 -4.58
CA LYS A 102 -16.37 -2.60 -5.61
C LYS A 102 -17.88 -2.40 -5.47
N VAL A 103 -18.30 -1.19 -5.14
CA VAL A 103 -19.72 -0.84 -5.01
C VAL A 103 -20.20 -0.17 -6.30
N LYS A 104 -21.31 -0.65 -6.87
CA LYS A 104 -21.93 -0.05 -8.05
C LYS A 104 -22.41 1.37 -7.72
N LYS A 105 -22.33 2.26 -8.71
CA LYS A 105 -22.92 3.61 -8.60
C LYS A 105 -24.41 3.50 -8.19
N PRO A 106 -24.83 4.11 -7.08
CA PRO A 106 -26.19 3.95 -6.60
C PRO A 106 -27.18 4.70 -7.51
N THR A 107 -28.40 4.19 -7.59
CA THR A 107 -29.53 4.98 -8.07
C THR A 107 -29.82 6.06 -7.04
N ARG A 108 -29.86 7.33 -7.46
CA ARG A 108 -30.12 8.44 -6.55
C ARG A 108 -31.55 8.34 -6.01
N SER A 109 -31.68 8.26 -4.70
CA SER A 109 -32.94 8.45 -3.97
C SER A 109 -32.69 9.47 -2.86
N ALA A 110 -33.69 10.31 -2.60
CA ALA A 110 -33.62 11.31 -1.55
C ALA A 110 -33.64 10.68 -0.15
N THR A 111 -34.35 9.56 0.01
CA THR A 111 -34.63 8.91 1.30
C THR A 111 -33.74 7.70 1.57
N TRP A 112 -32.90 7.30 0.61
CA TRP A 112 -32.15 6.05 0.69
C TRP A 112 -31.41 5.87 2.01
N LEU A 113 -30.77 6.93 2.51
CA LEU A 113 -30.00 6.86 3.76
C LEU A 113 -30.91 6.67 4.97
N GLU A 114 -32.01 7.43 5.05
CA GLU A 114 -32.99 7.31 6.14
C GLU A 114 -33.64 5.93 6.12
N ASP A 115 -34.19 5.51 4.98
CA ASP A 115 -34.86 4.22 4.81
C ASP A 115 -33.93 3.05 5.18
N THR A 116 -32.65 3.13 4.77
CA THR A 116 -31.68 2.08 5.07
C THR A 116 -31.29 2.06 6.55
N GLN A 117 -31.20 3.23 7.19
CA GLN A 117 -30.93 3.31 8.63
C GLN A 117 -32.08 2.75 9.45
N GLU A 118 -33.32 3.10 9.10
CA GLU A 118 -34.53 2.60 9.74
C GLU A 118 -34.63 1.08 9.59
N PHE A 119 -34.41 0.55 8.39
CA PHE A 119 -34.37 -0.89 8.15
C PHE A 119 -33.32 -1.60 9.02
N VAL A 120 -32.11 -1.03 9.14
CA VAL A 120 -31.04 -1.62 9.97
C VAL A 120 -31.43 -1.62 11.43
N ASP A 121 -32.05 -0.55 11.93
CA ASP A 121 -32.48 -0.46 13.32
C ASP A 121 -33.62 -1.44 13.62
N GLU A 122 -34.63 -1.51 12.76
CA GLU A 122 -35.79 -2.40 12.89
C GLU A 122 -35.38 -3.89 12.83
N HIS A 123 -34.38 -4.22 12.02
CA HIS A 123 -33.98 -5.61 11.77
C HIS A 123 -32.60 -5.97 12.34
N ARG A 124 -32.04 -5.16 13.23
CA ARG A 124 -30.68 -5.35 13.77
C ARG A 124 -30.43 -6.75 14.31
N GLU A 125 -31.36 -7.28 15.11
CA GLU A 125 -31.23 -8.62 15.70
C GLU A 125 -31.30 -9.72 14.65
N LYS A 126 -32.16 -9.58 13.64
CA LYS A 126 -32.30 -10.53 12.52
C LYS A 126 -31.04 -10.55 11.68
N ILE A 127 -30.48 -9.39 11.34
CA ILE A 127 -29.22 -9.27 10.61
C ILE A 127 -28.09 -9.98 11.38
N ILE A 128 -27.99 -9.76 12.69
CA ILE A 128 -26.99 -10.45 13.52
C ILE A 128 -27.23 -11.96 13.55
N ALA A 129 -28.48 -12.40 13.68
CA ALA A 129 -28.83 -13.81 13.68
C ALA A 129 -28.47 -14.49 12.35
N ASP A 130 -28.72 -13.84 11.21
CA ASP A 130 -28.37 -14.34 9.87
C ASP A 130 -26.85 -14.44 9.67
N ILE A 131 -26.09 -13.45 10.17
CA ILE A 131 -24.62 -13.49 10.16
C ILE A 131 -24.13 -14.67 11.00
N ILE A 132 -24.66 -14.86 12.22
CA ILE A 132 -24.31 -15.99 13.09
C ILE A 132 -24.68 -17.32 12.41
N GLY A 133 -25.86 -17.39 11.79
CA GLY A 133 -26.33 -18.56 11.06
C GLY A 133 -25.38 -18.92 9.93
N THR A 134 -24.90 -17.93 9.17
CA THR A 134 -23.91 -18.11 8.10
C THR A 134 -22.58 -18.60 8.66
N LEU A 135 -22.06 -17.95 9.71
CA LEU A 135 -20.78 -18.31 10.32
C LEU A 135 -20.79 -19.66 11.07
N ARG A 136 -21.97 -20.25 11.30
CA ARG A 136 -22.11 -21.60 11.88
C ARG A 136 -22.25 -22.71 10.84
N ARG A 137 -22.35 -22.37 9.55
CA ARG A 137 -22.40 -23.38 8.49
C ARG A 137 -21.07 -24.13 8.40
N PRO A 138 -21.08 -25.39 7.93
CA PRO A 138 -19.85 -26.10 7.57
C PRO A 138 -19.02 -25.26 6.60
N ALA A 139 -17.72 -25.22 6.80
CA ALA A 139 -16.81 -24.58 5.86
C ALA A 139 -16.54 -25.53 4.68
N GLU A 140 -16.65 -25.01 3.48
CA GLU A 140 -16.18 -25.65 2.26
C GLU A 140 -14.65 -25.55 2.16
N PRO A 141 -14.00 -26.57 1.58
CA PRO A 141 -12.54 -26.56 1.40
C PRO A 141 -12.12 -25.50 0.37
N LEU A 142 -11.05 -24.79 0.71
CA LEU A 142 -10.39 -23.84 -0.19
C LEU A 142 -9.23 -24.52 -0.90
N GLU A 143 -9.06 -24.22 -2.19
CA GLU A 143 -7.96 -24.77 -3.00
C GLU A 143 -6.64 -24.02 -2.77
N LYS A 144 -6.72 -22.73 -2.44
CA LYS A 144 -5.57 -21.85 -2.23
C LYS A 144 -5.62 -21.26 -0.83
N PHE A 145 -4.44 -20.95 -0.30
CA PHE A 145 -4.29 -20.32 1.00
C PHE A 145 -3.42 -19.08 0.86
N SER A 146 -3.90 -17.96 1.39
CA SER A 146 -3.11 -16.74 1.51
C SER A 146 -2.50 -16.63 2.92
N ARG A 147 -1.78 -15.53 3.15
CA ARG A 147 -1.34 -15.09 4.49
C ARG A 147 -2.49 -15.01 5.52
N TRP A 148 -3.74 -15.03 5.08
CA TRP A 148 -4.95 -14.97 5.90
C TRP A 148 -5.73 -16.28 5.93
N ALA A 149 -5.05 -17.42 5.75
CA ALA A 149 -5.66 -18.76 5.69
C ALA A 149 -6.66 -19.06 6.81
N SER A 150 -6.44 -18.53 8.03
CA SER A 150 -7.39 -18.68 9.14
C SER A 150 -8.70 -17.92 8.87
N TRP A 151 -8.63 -16.66 8.45
CA TRP A 151 -9.80 -15.89 8.06
C TRP A 151 -10.50 -16.50 6.84
N GLU A 152 -9.73 -16.94 5.85
CA GLU A 152 -10.31 -17.57 4.66
C GLU A 152 -11.06 -18.86 5.04
N ARG A 153 -10.44 -19.74 5.82
CA ARG A 153 -11.09 -20.98 6.26
C ARG A 153 -12.33 -20.74 7.12
N GLU A 154 -12.25 -19.81 8.08
CA GLU A 154 -13.33 -19.58 9.03
C GLU A 154 -14.42 -18.66 8.48
N ILE A 155 -14.13 -17.78 7.54
CA ILE A 155 -15.11 -16.80 7.06
C ILE A 155 -15.44 -17.06 5.60
N LEU A 156 -14.44 -17.04 4.73
CA LEU A 156 -14.65 -17.18 3.29
C LEU A 156 -15.21 -18.55 2.94
N GLY A 157 -14.69 -19.63 3.52
CA GLY A 157 -15.17 -21.00 3.31
C GLY A 157 -16.61 -21.24 3.75
N ARG A 158 -17.24 -20.31 4.47
CA ARG A 158 -18.65 -20.39 4.87
C ARG A 158 -19.58 -19.61 3.94
N LEU A 159 -19.04 -18.92 2.95
CA LEU A 159 -19.79 -18.22 1.91
C LEU A 159 -20.09 -19.16 0.74
N PRO A 160 -21.14 -18.88 -0.06
CA PRO A 160 -21.34 -19.56 -1.33
C PRO A 160 -20.15 -19.35 -2.26
N GLU A 161 -19.74 -20.41 -2.96
CA GLU A 161 -18.70 -20.36 -4.00
C GLU A 161 -17.38 -19.72 -3.50
N PRO A 162 -16.79 -20.24 -2.41
CA PRO A 162 -15.71 -19.55 -1.70
C PRO A 162 -14.41 -19.47 -2.51
N ASN A 163 -14.16 -20.42 -3.41
CA ASN A 163 -13.00 -20.40 -4.31
C ASN A 163 -13.13 -19.29 -5.36
N ASP A 164 -14.35 -19.06 -5.90
CA ASP A 164 -14.61 -17.95 -6.83
C ASP A 164 -14.46 -16.60 -6.12
N ALA A 165 -15.00 -16.50 -4.90
CA ALA A 165 -14.82 -15.32 -4.07
C ALA A 165 -13.33 -15.06 -3.76
N GLN A 166 -12.55 -16.10 -3.48
CA GLN A 166 -11.10 -15.98 -3.27
C GLN A 166 -10.37 -15.49 -4.53
N ALA A 167 -10.73 -16.03 -5.70
CA ALA A 167 -10.16 -15.60 -6.97
C ALA A 167 -10.45 -14.11 -7.25
N VAL A 168 -11.69 -13.68 -7.01
CA VAL A 168 -12.09 -12.27 -7.15
C VAL A 168 -11.38 -11.36 -6.14
N ILE A 169 -11.14 -11.83 -4.91
CA ILE A 169 -10.35 -11.07 -3.93
C ILE A 169 -8.93 -10.85 -4.46
N ALA A 170 -8.25 -11.93 -4.87
CA ALA A 170 -6.89 -11.86 -5.40
C ALA A 170 -6.79 -10.94 -6.62
N GLU A 171 -7.66 -11.11 -7.61
CA GLU A 171 -7.73 -10.25 -8.81
C GLU A 171 -7.84 -8.76 -8.43
N ARG A 172 -8.68 -8.44 -7.44
CA ARG A 172 -8.87 -7.06 -7.02
C ARG A 172 -7.73 -6.52 -6.16
N GLN A 173 -7.02 -7.36 -5.42
CA GLN A 173 -5.81 -6.97 -4.70
C GLN A 173 -4.71 -6.60 -5.69
N ASP A 174 -4.51 -7.42 -6.72
CA ASP A 174 -3.56 -7.16 -7.79
C ASP A 174 -3.89 -5.86 -8.52
N ALA A 175 -5.17 -5.64 -8.86
CA ALA A 175 -5.61 -4.44 -9.57
C ALA A 175 -5.45 -3.12 -8.80
N VAL A 176 -5.21 -3.16 -7.48
CA VAL A 176 -5.01 -1.96 -6.65
C VAL A 176 -3.59 -1.84 -6.12
N ASP A 177 -2.73 -2.83 -6.34
CA ASP A 177 -1.31 -2.77 -5.97
C ASP A 177 -0.53 -1.94 -7.00
N VAL A 178 -0.33 -0.65 -6.70
CA VAL A 178 0.40 0.27 -7.59
C VAL A 178 1.91 0.27 -7.37
N GLU A 179 2.40 -0.42 -6.35
CA GLU A 179 3.83 -0.39 -6.05
C GLU A 179 4.63 -1.31 -6.98
N THR A 180 4.01 -2.40 -7.45
CA THR A 180 4.54 -3.22 -8.53
C THR A 180 4.69 -2.42 -9.83
N ASP A 181 3.68 -1.60 -10.16
CA ASP A 181 3.70 -0.73 -11.34
C ASP A 181 4.73 0.41 -11.22
N GLU A 182 4.89 0.99 -10.03
CA GLU A 182 5.87 2.06 -9.78
C GLU A 182 7.31 1.55 -9.91
N VAL A 183 7.62 0.34 -9.41
CA VAL A 183 8.95 -0.25 -9.55
C VAL A 183 9.28 -0.48 -11.03
N ALA A 184 8.33 -1.03 -11.79
CA ALA A 184 8.50 -1.22 -13.23
C ALA A 184 8.74 0.12 -13.95
N THR A 185 7.97 1.15 -13.60
CA THR A 185 8.11 2.52 -14.15
C THR A 185 9.49 3.11 -13.83
N ILE A 186 9.98 2.95 -12.60
CA ILE A 186 11.30 3.42 -12.18
C ILE A 186 12.39 2.68 -12.96
N GLU A 187 12.32 1.35 -13.06
CA GLU A 187 13.31 0.55 -13.77
C GLU A 187 13.33 0.87 -15.27
N GLU A 188 12.16 1.02 -15.90
CA GLU A 188 12.05 1.42 -17.30
C GLU A 188 12.68 2.80 -17.53
N TYR A 189 12.34 3.79 -16.70
CA TYR A 189 12.94 5.12 -16.80
C TYR A 189 14.47 5.10 -16.61
N PHE A 190 14.97 4.33 -15.64
CA PHE A 190 16.41 4.18 -15.44
C PHE A 190 17.08 3.53 -16.65
N ALA A 191 16.48 2.48 -17.22
CA ALA A 191 16.97 1.82 -18.43
C ALA A 191 17.02 2.79 -19.61
N GLU A 192 15.96 3.58 -19.84
CA GLU A 192 15.91 4.59 -20.90
C GLU A 192 17.01 5.64 -20.73
N ARG A 193 17.25 6.13 -19.51
CA ARG A 193 18.29 7.11 -19.23
C ARG A 193 19.69 6.54 -19.42
N LEU A 194 19.93 5.30 -19.01
CA LEU A 194 21.19 4.61 -19.28
C LEU A 194 21.42 4.42 -20.78
N LYS A 195 20.38 4.01 -21.52
CA LYS A 195 20.43 3.89 -22.98
C LYS A 195 20.74 5.21 -23.67
N TRP A 196 20.11 6.31 -23.22
CA TRP A 196 20.38 7.66 -23.73
C TRP A 196 21.84 8.10 -23.51
N LEU A 197 22.45 7.67 -22.41
CA LEU A 197 23.88 7.85 -22.10
C LEU A 197 24.81 6.88 -22.85
N GLY A 198 24.27 6.01 -23.70
CA GLY A 198 25.04 5.06 -24.50
C GLY A 198 25.54 3.84 -23.72
N TYR A 199 24.87 3.49 -22.62
CA TYR A 199 25.01 2.17 -22.00
C TYR A 199 23.99 1.21 -22.61
N GLU A 200 24.25 -0.09 -22.52
CA GLU A 200 23.29 -1.16 -22.84
C GLU A 200 22.66 -1.70 -21.54
N PRO A 201 21.43 -1.28 -21.15
CA PRO A 201 20.85 -1.63 -19.86
C PRO A 201 20.65 -3.14 -19.64
N ALA A 202 20.59 -3.93 -20.71
CA ALA A 202 20.44 -5.37 -20.64
C ALA A 202 21.74 -6.12 -20.28
N THR A 203 22.91 -5.47 -20.41
CA THR A 203 24.22 -6.13 -20.23
C THR A 203 25.17 -5.35 -19.33
N ASP A 204 25.14 -4.01 -19.40
CA ASP A 204 26.08 -3.16 -18.70
C ASP A 204 25.78 -3.08 -17.20
N LYS A 205 26.86 -2.95 -16.43
CA LYS A 205 26.79 -2.64 -15.01
C LYS A 205 27.18 -1.20 -14.78
N VAL A 206 26.28 -0.39 -14.24
CA VAL A 206 26.51 1.06 -14.10
C VAL A 206 26.28 1.51 -12.68
N PHE A 207 27.25 2.20 -12.10
CA PHE A 207 27.09 2.88 -10.83
C PHE A 207 26.36 4.21 -11.02
N ILE A 208 25.26 4.37 -10.30
CA ILE A 208 24.40 5.55 -10.30
C ILE A 208 24.52 6.25 -8.94
N PRO A 209 25.21 7.41 -8.87
CA PRO A 209 25.31 8.21 -7.66
C PRO A 209 23.95 8.60 -7.08
N SER A 210 23.82 8.68 -5.75
CA SER A 210 22.52 8.93 -5.08
C SER A 210 21.80 10.19 -5.57
N ASN A 211 22.53 11.26 -5.92
CA ASN A 211 21.92 12.48 -6.43
C ASN A 211 21.29 12.30 -7.82
N ILE A 212 21.92 11.52 -8.69
CA ILE A 212 21.39 11.19 -10.03
C ILE A 212 20.20 10.24 -9.88
N ALA A 213 20.34 9.19 -9.07
CA ALA A 213 19.25 8.26 -8.78
C ALA A 213 18.03 9.00 -8.20
N THR A 214 18.23 10.01 -7.36
CA THR A 214 17.16 10.87 -6.82
C THR A 214 16.46 11.65 -7.93
N ALA A 215 17.23 12.32 -8.80
CA ALA A 215 16.66 13.09 -9.90
C ALA A 215 15.85 12.19 -10.86
N TRP A 216 16.37 11.01 -11.17
CA TRP A 216 15.70 10.05 -12.04
C TRP A 216 14.45 9.47 -11.40
N TYR A 217 14.51 9.08 -10.12
CA TYR A 217 13.34 8.64 -9.37
C TYR A 217 12.23 9.70 -9.38
N CYS A 218 12.57 10.95 -9.04
CA CYS A 218 11.61 12.06 -9.02
C CYS A 218 10.99 12.32 -10.39
N SER A 219 11.77 12.13 -11.47
CA SER A 219 11.26 12.26 -12.83
C SER A 219 10.34 11.11 -13.22
N ALA A 220 10.68 9.88 -12.83
CA ALA A 220 9.89 8.68 -13.13
C ALA A 220 8.54 8.68 -12.39
N THR A 221 8.53 9.12 -11.14
CA THR A 221 7.33 9.09 -10.29
C THR A 221 6.54 10.39 -10.29
N ASN A 222 7.07 11.45 -10.94
CA ASN A 222 6.55 12.81 -10.87
C ASN A 222 6.40 13.34 -9.43
N GLU A 223 7.21 12.84 -8.50
CA GLU A 223 7.22 13.25 -7.10
C GLU A 223 8.44 14.08 -6.75
N ARG A 224 8.27 15.09 -5.90
CA ARG A 224 9.38 15.88 -5.35
C ARG A 224 9.80 15.31 -4.00
N LYS A 225 10.93 14.60 -3.95
CA LYS A 225 11.54 14.09 -2.72
C LYS A 225 13.02 14.48 -2.65
N ASN A 226 13.56 14.57 -1.43
CA ASN A 226 14.98 14.79 -1.22
C ASN A 226 15.79 13.48 -1.31
N THR A 227 17.11 13.58 -1.44
CA THR A 227 18.03 12.44 -1.62
C THR A 227 17.97 11.42 -0.48
N VAL A 228 17.71 11.87 0.75
CA VAL A 228 17.63 10.98 1.91
C VAL A 228 16.38 10.12 1.85
N ALA A 229 15.23 10.73 1.54
CA ALA A 229 13.95 10.04 1.38
C ALA A 229 14.01 9.02 0.24
N VAL A 230 14.47 9.42 -0.95
CA VAL A 230 14.61 8.50 -2.09
C VAL A 230 15.63 7.40 -1.80
N GLY A 231 16.75 7.74 -1.17
CA GLY A 231 17.77 6.76 -0.79
C GLY A 231 17.22 5.67 0.13
N ARG A 232 16.34 6.02 1.08
CA ARG A 232 15.65 5.05 1.95
C ARG A 232 14.68 4.19 1.16
N ILE A 233 13.83 4.79 0.34
CA ILE A 233 12.83 4.08 -0.49
C ILE A 233 13.53 3.07 -1.40
N MET A 234 14.47 3.52 -2.23
CA MET A 234 15.19 2.64 -3.15
C MET A 234 16.01 1.55 -2.43
N SER A 235 16.62 1.87 -1.29
CA SER A 235 17.32 0.85 -0.48
C SER A 235 16.36 -0.25 -0.01
N GLN A 236 15.14 0.14 0.39
CA GLN A 236 14.11 -0.78 0.84
C GLN A 236 13.66 -1.67 -0.33
N LEU A 237 13.33 -1.07 -1.48
CA LEU A 237 12.95 -1.81 -2.69
C LEU A 237 14.02 -2.82 -3.14
N CYS A 238 15.30 -2.45 -3.06
CA CYS A 238 16.41 -3.37 -3.36
C CYS A 238 16.51 -4.50 -2.31
N THR A 239 16.38 -4.19 -1.03
CA THR A 239 16.48 -5.19 0.07
C THR A 239 15.35 -6.20 0.00
N GLU A 240 14.16 -5.77 -0.40
CA GLU A 240 12.98 -6.61 -0.57
C GLU A 240 13.01 -7.42 -1.89
N GLY A 241 14.06 -7.27 -2.71
CA GLY A 241 14.20 -7.99 -3.98
C GLY A 241 13.19 -7.54 -5.05
N ARG A 242 12.59 -6.36 -4.89
CA ARG A 242 11.55 -5.86 -5.80
C ARG A 242 12.12 -5.23 -7.06
N CYS A 243 13.30 -4.62 -6.96
CA CYS A 243 14.04 -4.17 -8.13
C CYS A 243 14.88 -5.34 -8.67
N ALA A 244 14.56 -5.80 -9.88
CA ALA A 244 15.28 -6.87 -10.54
C ALA A 244 16.66 -6.45 -11.05
N ARG A 245 16.88 -5.14 -11.24
CA ARG A 245 18.10 -4.61 -11.87
C ARG A 245 18.87 -3.60 -11.03
N LEU A 246 18.29 -3.14 -9.93
CA LEU A 246 18.94 -2.20 -9.02
C LEU A 246 19.37 -2.89 -7.73
N SER A 247 20.62 -2.63 -7.35
CA SER A 247 21.18 -3.06 -6.07
C SER A 247 21.81 -1.88 -5.34
N LYS A 248 21.81 -1.94 -4.01
CA LYS A 248 22.49 -0.93 -3.19
C LYS A 248 23.99 -1.21 -3.15
N THR A 249 24.81 -0.19 -3.36
CA THR A 249 26.26 -0.35 -3.25
C THR A 249 26.79 -0.17 -1.83
N GLY A 250 27.87 -0.90 -1.53
CA GLY A 250 28.74 -0.64 -0.39
C GLY A 250 29.72 0.52 -0.64
N ARG A 251 30.74 0.63 0.23
CA ARG A 251 31.71 1.74 0.26
C ARG A 251 32.60 1.88 -0.99
N SER A 252 32.58 0.91 -1.92
CA SER A 252 33.55 0.79 -3.02
C SER A 252 33.50 1.93 -4.04
N TYR A 253 32.33 2.52 -4.29
CA TYR A 253 32.14 3.58 -5.31
C TYR A 253 31.48 4.86 -4.74
N GLY A 254 31.30 4.91 -3.41
CA GLY A 254 30.55 5.96 -2.73
C GLY A 254 29.07 5.61 -2.52
N ARG A 255 28.26 6.62 -2.18
CA ARG A 255 26.81 6.46 -1.95
C ARG A 255 26.06 6.44 -3.29
N GLY A 256 25.38 5.35 -3.58
CA GLY A 256 24.61 5.19 -4.81
C GLY A 256 23.99 3.79 -4.94
N PHE A 257 23.60 3.49 -6.17
CA PHE A 257 23.01 2.22 -6.59
C PHE A 257 23.76 1.68 -7.79
N VAL A 258 23.75 0.37 -7.99
CA VAL A 258 24.27 -0.27 -9.21
C VAL A 258 23.10 -0.81 -10.00
N TRP A 259 23.04 -0.42 -11.26
CA TRP A 259 22.24 -1.08 -12.28
C TRP A 259 23.00 -2.28 -12.85
N ALA A 260 22.35 -3.43 -12.99
CA ALA A 260 22.89 -4.61 -13.64
C ALA A 260 21.77 -5.46 -14.28
N ALA A 261 22.13 -6.29 -15.26
CA ALA A 261 21.20 -7.24 -15.89
C ALA A 261 20.53 -8.19 -14.88
N THR A 262 21.26 -8.56 -13.83
CA THR A 262 20.78 -9.35 -12.68
C THR A 262 21.46 -8.85 -11.39
N VAL A 263 20.72 -8.86 -10.28
CA VAL A 263 21.16 -8.35 -8.97
C VAL A 263 22.43 -9.03 -8.44
N ASP A 264 22.66 -10.31 -8.78
CA ASP A 264 23.77 -11.14 -8.28
C ASP A 264 25.05 -11.09 -9.12
N ALA A 265 25.06 -10.31 -10.21
CA ALA A 265 26.23 -10.20 -11.04
C ALA A 265 27.29 -9.35 -10.31
N GLY A 266 28.22 -9.98 -9.58
CA GLY A 266 29.23 -9.33 -8.71
C GLY A 266 29.96 -8.09 -9.27
N MET A 267 30.61 -7.30 -8.40
CA MET A 267 31.03 -5.91 -8.68
C MET A 267 32.09 -5.66 -9.78
N ALA A 268 32.68 -6.70 -10.38
CA ALA A 268 33.67 -6.54 -11.45
C ALA A 268 33.02 -5.99 -12.74
N GLY A 269 33.69 -5.01 -13.37
CA GLY A 269 33.26 -4.42 -14.65
C GLY A 269 32.18 -3.32 -14.55
N THR A 270 32.08 -2.63 -13.40
CA THR A 270 31.09 -1.56 -13.21
C THR A 270 31.57 -0.22 -13.76
N TRP A 271 30.80 0.37 -14.68
CA TRP A 271 31.01 1.72 -15.21
C TRP A 271 30.70 2.79 -14.15
N THR A 272 31.58 3.78 -13.97
CA THR A 272 31.43 4.86 -12.97
C THR A 272 31.44 6.26 -13.59
N ASP A 273 31.50 6.35 -14.92
CA ASP A 273 31.64 7.55 -15.75
C ASP A 273 30.31 8.27 -16.03
N ILE A 274 29.20 7.86 -15.38
CA ILE A 274 27.86 8.37 -15.65
C ILE A 274 27.74 9.90 -15.58
N ARG A 275 28.49 10.54 -14.65
CA ARG A 275 28.52 12.01 -14.51
C ARG A 275 29.16 12.70 -15.70
N GLU A 276 30.23 12.11 -16.24
CA GLU A 276 30.95 12.62 -17.39
C GLU A 276 30.07 12.52 -18.63
N ARG A 277 29.41 11.37 -18.83
CA ARG A 277 28.49 11.16 -19.96
C ARG A 277 27.27 12.09 -19.92
N ILE A 278 26.68 12.33 -18.75
CA ILE A 278 25.60 13.31 -18.60
C ILE A 278 26.10 14.70 -19.04
N THR A 279 27.28 15.10 -18.59
CA THR A 279 27.86 16.41 -18.91
C THR A 279 28.11 16.54 -20.42
N GLN A 280 28.71 15.53 -21.06
CA GLN A 280 28.97 15.51 -22.50
C GLN A 280 27.69 15.56 -23.34
N LYS A 281 26.67 14.77 -22.97
CA LYS A 281 25.38 14.75 -23.66
C LYS A 281 24.62 16.06 -23.50
N SER A 282 24.62 16.66 -22.31
CA SER A 282 23.99 17.96 -22.07
C SER A 282 24.64 19.05 -22.92
N GLN A 283 25.98 19.09 -23.01
CA GLN A 283 26.70 20.04 -23.87
C GLN A 283 26.38 19.85 -25.36
N THR A 284 26.20 18.60 -25.80
CA THR A 284 25.83 18.28 -27.19
C THR A 284 24.37 18.65 -27.49
N ALA A 285 23.46 18.52 -26.51
CA ALA A 285 22.05 18.88 -26.63
C ALA A 285 21.81 20.40 -26.57
N SER A 286 22.62 21.16 -25.84
CA SER A 286 22.56 22.63 -25.81
C SER A 286 22.92 23.31 -27.14
N GLY A 287 23.45 22.56 -28.12
CA GLY A 287 23.57 22.99 -29.52
C GLY A 287 22.27 22.87 -30.34
N GLY A 288 21.19 22.33 -29.75
CA GLY A 288 19.87 22.21 -30.37
C GLY A 288 18.77 21.93 -29.35
N GLY A 289 18.19 23.00 -28.78
CA GLY A 289 16.84 23.05 -28.19
C GLY A 289 16.55 22.19 -26.93
N ASP A 290 16.41 22.88 -25.80
CA ASP A 290 15.84 22.52 -24.48
C ASP A 290 15.42 21.07 -24.15
N ILE A 291 15.97 20.55 -23.04
CA ILE A 291 15.35 19.50 -22.20
C ILE A 291 15.46 19.93 -20.71
N PRO A 292 14.40 19.78 -19.90
CA PRO A 292 14.39 20.19 -18.49
C PRO A 292 15.13 19.20 -17.57
N LEU A 293 15.80 19.74 -16.56
CA LEU A 293 16.31 19.04 -15.36
C LEU A 293 15.17 18.66 -14.41
#